data_AF-A0A0F7BZ14-F1
#
_entry.id   AF-A0A0F7BZ14-F1
#
_cell.length_a   1.000
_cell.length_b   1.000
_cell.length_c   1.000
_cell.angle_alpha   90.00
_cell.angle_beta   90.00
_cell.angle_gamma   90.00
#
_symmetry.space_group_name_H-M   'P 1'
#
loop_
_entity.id
_entity.type
_entity.pdbx_description
1 polymer ?
#
loop_
_entity_poly.entity_id
_entity_poly.type
_entity_poly.pdbx_seq_one_letter_code
_entity_poly.pdbx_strand_id
1 'polypeptide(L)'
;MQTISSKLANEQNQQIPFPTPPTIITGKDLSYLKDAMSWELNAFKKLHFFAQQVQDPQIKDLLNKTGYMHQMHYEQLLTHLTIDNTNVTKTLPQMQ
;
A
#
# COMPACT_ATOMS: atom_id res chain seq x y z
N MET A 1 -58.60 0.20 -22.13
CA MET A 1 -57.18 0.60 -22.05
C MET A 1 -56.84 0.80 -20.59
N GLN A 2 -56.22 -0.19 -19.95
CA GLN A 2 -55.80 -0.12 -18.56
C GLN A 2 -54.32 0.28 -18.54
N THR A 3 -54.05 1.36 -17.81
CA THR A 3 -52.73 1.94 -17.60
C THR A 3 -51.85 0.99 -16.79
N ILE A 4 -50.77 0.53 -17.41
CA ILE A 4 -49.71 -0.25 -16.76
C ILE A 4 -48.88 0.73 -15.92
N SER A 5 -49.14 0.76 -14.62
CA SER A 5 -48.38 1.56 -13.65
C SER A 5 -47.12 0.79 -13.26
N SER A 6 -45.97 1.32 -13.68
CA SER A 6 -44.62 0.87 -13.37
C SER A 6 -44.31 1.01 -11.88
N LYS A 7 -44.11 -0.11 -11.19
CA LYS A 7 -43.42 -0.15 -9.89
C LYS A 7 -41.98 -0.62 -10.13
N LEU A 8 -41.10 0.33 -10.41
CA LEU A 8 -39.66 0.14 -10.19
C LEU A 8 -39.43 0.35 -8.69
N ALA A 9 -39.21 -0.75 -7.96
CA ALA A 9 -38.77 -0.71 -6.58
C ALA A 9 -37.35 -0.14 -6.55
N ASN A 10 -37.19 0.95 -5.82
CA ASN A 10 -35.93 1.63 -5.61
C ASN A 10 -35.17 0.84 -4.51
N GLU A 11 -34.22 0.00 -4.91
CA GLU A 11 -33.26 -0.62 -3.99
C GLU A 11 -32.30 0.47 -3.50
N GLN A 12 -32.72 1.19 -2.46
CA GLN A 12 -31.85 2.10 -1.73
C GLN A 12 -30.78 1.28 -1.02
N ASN A 13 -29.60 1.24 -1.63
CA ASN A 13 -28.37 0.69 -1.07
C ASN A 13 -28.03 1.41 0.25
N GLN A 14 -28.47 0.86 1.38
CA GLN A 14 -28.14 1.36 2.71
C GLN A 14 -26.68 1.01 3.03
N GLN A 15 -25.79 1.95 2.72
CA GLN A 15 -24.38 1.85 3.00
C GLN A 15 -24.16 2.03 4.52
N ILE A 16 -23.85 0.92 5.22
CA ILE A 16 -23.51 0.94 6.65
C ILE A 16 -22.24 1.79 6.82
N PRO A 17 -22.27 2.89 7.61
CA PRO A 17 -21.09 3.71 7.83
C PRO A 17 -20.02 2.90 8.57
N PHE A 18 -18.85 2.73 7.95
CA PHE A 18 -17.66 2.24 8.64
C PHE A 18 -17.01 3.39 9.41
N PRO A 19 -17.00 3.37 10.76
CA PRO A 19 -16.41 4.46 11.55
C PRO A 19 -14.88 4.54 11.38
N THR A 20 -14.24 3.44 10.97
CA THR A 20 -12.82 3.37 10.64
C THR A 20 -12.62 2.54 9.36
N PRO A 21 -11.68 2.93 8.48
CA PRO A 21 -11.36 2.15 7.30
C PRO A 21 -10.97 0.71 7.66
N PRO A 22 -11.45 -0.30 6.92
CA PRO A 22 -11.06 -1.69 7.13
C PRO A 22 -9.59 -1.90 6.78
N THR A 23 -8.91 -2.79 7.51
CA THR A 23 -7.48 -3.11 7.31
C THR A 23 -7.27 -4.07 6.15
N ILE A 24 -7.83 -3.74 4.98
CA ILE A 24 -7.69 -4.51 3.74
C ILE A 24 -6.71 -3.80 2.81
N ILE A 25 -5.88 -4.56 2.10
CA ILE A 25 -4.98 -4.02 1.07
C ILE A 25 -5.65 -4.19 -0.29
N THR A 26 -6.04 -3.09 -0.93
CA THR A 26 -6.64 -3.12 -2.27
C THR A 26 -5.57 -3.26 -3.35
N GLY A 27 -5.98 -3.53 -4.60
CA GLY A 27 -5.06 -3.53 -5.74
C GLY A 27 -4.38 -2.16 -5.98
N LYS A 28 -5.06 -1.06 -5.61
CA LYS A 28 -4.47 0.28 -5.67
C LYS A 28 -3.36 0.44 -4.63
N ASP A 29 -3.60 -0.04 -3.41
CA ASP A 29 -2.61 -0.02 -2.33
C ASP A 29 -1.38 -0.87 -2.69
N LEU A 30 -1.57 -2.06 -3.26
CA LEU A 30 -0.47 -2.89 -3.77
C LEU A 30 0.35 -2.18 -4.85
N SER A 31 -0.31 -1.43 -5.73
CA SER A 31 0.40 -0.69 -6.79
C SER A 31 1.29 0.41 -6.19
N TYR A 32 0.78 1.16 -5.21
CA TYR A 32 1.58 2.17 -4.51
C TYR A 32 2.71 1.56 -3.67
N LEU A 33 2.46 0.45 -2.96
CA LEU A 33 3.50 -0.27 -2.24
C LEU A 33 4.60 -0.74 -3.18
N LYS A 34 4.24 -1.31 -4.34
CA LYS A 34 5.21 -1.74 -5.35
C LYS A 34 6.07 -0.58 -5.85
N ASP A 35 5.47 0.56 -6.16
CA ASP A 35 6.20 1.73 -6.65
C ASP A 35 7.16 2.26 -5.58
N ALA A 36 6.68 2.44 -4.34
CA ALA A 36 7.51 2.90 -3.22
C ALA A 36 8.67 1.94 -2.93
N MET A 37 8.40 0.64 -2.84
CA MET A 37 9.43 -0.38 -2.64
C MET A 37 10.46 -0.37 -3.78
N SER A 38 10.03 -0.16 -5.02
CA SER A 38 10.94 -0.06 -6.17
C SER A 38 11.86 1.16 -6.08
N TRP A 39 11.35 2.28 -5.55
CA TRP A 39 12.16 3.47 -5.30
C TRP A 39 13.18 3.25 -4.19
N GLU A 40 12.77 2.70 -3.05
CA GLU A 40 13.68 2.39 -1.93
C GLU A 40 14.78 1.40 -2.35
N LEU A 41 14.42 0.34 -3.08
CA LEU A 41 15.35 -0.66 -3.60
C LEU A 41 16.41 -0.06 -4.52
N ASN A 42 15.99 0.82 -5.43
CA ASN A 42 16.90 1.49 -6.34
C ASN A 42 17.78 2.50 -5.60
N ALA A 43 17.23 3.21 -4.62
CA ALA A 43 17.96 4.21 -3.84
C ALA A 43 19.12 3.56 -3.06
N PHE A 44 18.87 2.54 -2.23
CA PHE A 44 19.95 1.96 -1.42
C PHE A 44 21.01 1.26 -2.28
N LYS A 45 20.64 0.63 -3.39
CA LYS A 45 21.60 0.03 -4.33
C LYS A 45 22.53 1.07 -4.95
N LYS A 46 21.98 2.20 -5.40
CA LYS A 46 22.77 3.28 -6.01
C LYS A 46 23.65 3.98 -4.98
N LEU A 47 23.13 4.24 -3.78
CA LEU A 47 23.91 4.84 -2.69
C LEU A 47 25.08 3.94 -2.29
N HIS A 48 24.85 2.64 -2.15
CA HIS A 48 25.91 1.68 -1.90
C HIS A 48 26.96 1.66 -3.02
N PHE A 49 26.52 1.66 -4.29
CA PHE A 49 27.41 1.73 -5.44
C PHE A 49 28.28 3.00 -5.44
N PHE A 50 27.70 4.18 -5.16
CA PHE A 50 28.46 5.42 -5.10
C PHE A 50 29.40 5.49 -3.89
N ALA A 51 29.02 4.91 -2.75
CA ALA A 51 29.88 4.84 -1.56
C ALA A 51 31.19 4.06 -1.83
N GLN A 52 31.19 3.17 -2.82
CA GLN A 52 32.40 2.44 -3.26
C GLN A 52 33.32 3.29 -4.16
N GLN A 53 32.81 4.36 -4.77
CA GLN A 53 33.54 5.18 -5.74
C GLN A 53 34.11 6.47 -5.15
N VAL A 54 33.56 6.93 -4.02
CA VAL A 54 33.96 8.18 -3.38
C VAL A 54 35.18 7.97 -2.47
N GLN A 55 36.17 8.85 -2.58
CA GLN A 55 37.38 8.83 -1.74
C GLN A 55 37.18 9.58 -0.42
N ASP A 56 36.36 10.63 -0.41
CA ASP A 56 36.09 11.43 0.78
C ASP A 56 35.38 10.57 1.86
N PRO A 57 35.99 10.39 3.06
CA PRO A 57 35.41 9.55 4.10
C PRO A 57 34.06 10.05 4.64
N GLN A 58 33.85 11.36 4.71
CA GLN A 58 32.61 11.94 5.23
C GLN A 58 31.45 11.72 4.26
N ILE A 59 31.71 11.92 2.96
CA ILE A 59 30.71 11.66 1.92
C ILE A 59 30.38 10.17 1.85
N LYS A 60 31.40 9.29 1.96
CA LYS A 60 31.19 7.84 2.00
C LYS A 60 30.31 7.42 3.17
N ASP A 61 30.55 7.95 4.37
CA ASP A 61 29.73 7.67 5.55
C ASP A 61 28.28 8.14 5.35
N LEU A 62 28.08 9.34 4.82
CA LEU A 62 26.75 9.88 4.52
C LEU A 62 25.99 9.01 3.51
N LEU A 63 26.65 8.55 2.44
CA LEU A 63 26.06 7.65 1.46
C LEU A 63 25.65 6.31 2.08
N ASN A 64 26.51 5.72 2.93
CA ASN A 64 26.21 4.48 3.63
C ASN A 64 25.03 4.64 4.59
N LYS A 65 25.03 5.69 5.41
CA LYS A 65 23.95 5.99 6.35
C LYS A 65 22.62 6.21 5.64
N THR A 66 22.63 6.96 4.55
CA THR A 66 21.43 7.22 3.74
C THR A 66 20.95 5.94 3.05
N GLY A 67 21.88 5.12 2.53
CA GLY A 67 21.56 3.83 1.94
C GLY A 67 20.90 2.88 2.95
N TYR A 68 21.43 2.82 4.17
CA TYR A 68 20.85 2.03 5.26
C TYR A 68 19.44 2.49 5.62
N MET A 69 19.19 3.80 5.70
CA MET A 69 17.85 4.34 5.93
C MET A 69 16.85 3.87 4.87
N HIS A 70 17.21 3.94 3.58
CA HIS A 70 16.34 3.46 2.48
C HIS A 70 16.10 1.94 2.54
N GLN A 71 17.12 1.16 2.94
CA GLN A 71 16.93 -0.27 3.19
C GLN A 71 15.91 -0.53 4.31
N MET A 72 16.02 0.20 5.43
CA MET A 72 15.06 0.09 6.53
C MET A 72 13.63 0.44 6.10
N HIS A 73 13.45 1.48 5.27
CA HIS A 73 12.14 1.81 4.73
C HIS A 73 11.60 0.71 3.81
N TYR A 74 12.44 0.10 2.97
CA TYR A 74 12.03 -1.05 2.15
C TYR A 74 11.53 -2.23 3.01
N GLU A 75 12.26 -2.57 4.07
CA GLU A 75 11.91 -3.65 5.00
C GLU A 75 10.61 -3.34 5.75
N GLN A 76 10.40 -2.08 6.16
CA GLN A 76 9.13 -1.62 6.74
C GLN A 76 7.97 -1.78 5.76
N LEU A 77 8.13 -1.35 4.50
CA LEU A 77 7.08 -1.48 3.49
C LEU A 77 6.73 -2.95 3.20
N LEU A 78 7.73 -3.85 3.25
CA LEU A 78 7.52 -5.29 3.06
C LEU A 78 6.55 -5.88 4.09
N THR A 79 6.51 -5.33 5.31
CA THR A 79 5.60 -5.81 6.37
C THR A 79 4.13 -5.63 6.01
N HIS A 80 3.77 -4.67 5.14
CA HIS A 80 2.39 -4.49 4.70
C HIS A 80 1.90 -5.60 3.77
N LEU A 81 2.81 -6.41 3.21
CA LEU A 81 2.46 -7.54 2.36
C LEU A 81 2.06 -8.80 3.14
N THR A 82 2.10 -8.76 4.50
CA THR A 82 1.69 -9.89 5.33
C THR A 82 0.20 -9.90 5.66
N ILE A 83 -0.57 -8.91 5.18
CA ILE A 83 -2.02 -8.82 5.43
C ILE A 83 -2.74 -9.89 4.61
N ASP A 84 -3.45 -10.79 5.29
CA ASP A 84 -4.32 -11.78 4.66
C ASP A 84 -5.72 -11.20 4.41
N ASN A 85 -5.89 -10.62 3.22
CA ASN A 85 -7.18 -10.11 2.76
C ASN A 85 -8.31 -11.15 2.82
N THR A 86 -8.02 -12.44 2.69
CA THR A 86 -9.04 -13.51 2.75
C THR A 86 -9.63 -13.61 4.15
N ASN A 87 -8.77 -13.52 5.17
CA ASN A 87 -9.23 -13.55 6.56
C ASN A 87 -9.85 -12.23 6.99
N VAL A 88 -9.33 -11.09 6.51
CA VAL A 88 -9.92 -9.76 6.76
C VAL A 88 -11.33 -9.66 6.17
N THR A 89 -11.54 -10.10 4.93
CA THR A 89 -12.87 -10.00 4.29
C THR A 89 -13.94 -10.83 4.99
N LYS A 90 -13.59 -11.96 5.62
CA LYS A 90 -14.51 -12.77 6.43
C LYS A 90 -15.01 -12.05 7.68
N THR A 91 -14.24 -11.12 8.23
CA THR A 91 -14.62 -10.40 9.47
C THR A 91 -15.39 -9.10 9.18
N LEU A 92 -15.48 -8.69 7.91
CA LEU A 92 -16.23 -7.51 7.53
C LEU A 92 -17.75 -7.78 7.55
N PRO A 93 -18.55 -6.87 8.13
CA PRO A 93 -20.01 -6.91 8.03
C PRO A 93 -20.41 -7.00 6.55
N GLN A 94 -21.05 -8.11 6.18
CA GLN A 94 -21.60 -8.27 4.83
C GLN A 94 -22.87 -7.44 4.72
N MET A 95 -22.98 -6.63 3.67
CA MET A 95 -24.27 -6.07 3.27
C MET A 95 -25.16 -7.24 2.82
N GLN A 96 -26.29 -7.44 3.51
CA GLN A 96 -27.32 -8.42 3.11
C GLN A 96 -28.16 -7.85 1.97
#